data_AF-A0AA39XP51-F1
#
_entry.id   AF-A0AA39XP51-F1
#
_cell.length_a   1.000
_cell.length_b   1.000
_cell.length_c   1.000
_cell.angle_alpha   90.00
_cell.angle_beta   90.00
_cell.angle_gamma   90.00
#
_symmetry.space_group_name_H-M   'P 1'
#
loop_
_entity.id
_entity.type
_entity.pdbx_description
1 polymer ?
#
loop_
_entity_poly.entity_id
_entity_poly.type
_entity_poly.pdbx_seq_one_letter_code
_entity_poly.pdbx_strand_id
1 'polypeptide(L)'
;MGTAASGDSELIRVTLVDYFTSEILLDSLVFPSVPMRDLRSRFSGVTWSELNKARKARKCIFGRENARKAVWKFVGPNTIVVGHSAYNDLLALRWAHTTVVDTYYLDALQPPKLDIKDAEDVKQASSDSNENEPTATSASGSEPKRGPKRPSPKSLKGMALEKLGREIQTAGKQGHDSLEDAIATRDLARWVVYNAQV
;
A
#
# COMPACT_ATOMS: atom_id res chain seq x y z
N MET A 1 10.59 0.76 -6.84
CA MET A 1 11.97 0.41 -6.43
C MET A 1 12.51 -0.80 -7.19
N GLY A 2 13.82 -0.93 -7.34
CA GLY A 2 14.51 -2.11 -7.89
C GLY A 2 15.24 -2.91 -6.81
N THR A 3 16.09 -3.85 -7.23
CA THR A 3 16.89 -4.74 -6.38
C THR A 3 18.37 -4.64 -6.77
N ALA A 4 19.22 -4.24 -5.83
CA ALA A 4 20.66 -4.15 -6.00
C ALA A 4 21.30 -5.55 -6.14
N ALA A 5 22.54 -5.58 -6.63
CA ALA A 5 23.35 -6.79 -6.71
C ALA A 5 23.61 -7.41 -5.32
N SER A 6 23.69 -6.60 -4.26
CA SER A 6 23.77 -7.06 -2.87
C SER A 6 22.51 -7.78 -2.39
N GLY A 7 21.38 -7.60 -3.09
CA GLY A 7 20.07 -8.09 -2.69
C GLY A 7 19.17 -7.02 -2.07
N ASP A 8 19.72 -5.86 -1.71
CA ASP A 8 18.97 -4.78 -1.06
C ASP A 8 17.96 -4.11 -2.01
N SER A 9 16.89 -3.55 -1.44
CA SER A 9 15.97 -2.68 -2.19
C SER A 9 16.65 -1.35 -2.51
N GLU A 10 16.59 -0.90 -3.76
CA GLU A 10 17.23 0.35 -4.19
C GLU A 10 16.24 1.25 -4.95
N LEU A 11 16.34 2.55 -4.71
CA LEU A 11 15.49 3.58 -5.29
C LEU A 11 15.82 3.78 -6.79
N ILE A 12 14.80 3.70 -7.64
CA ILE A 12 14.95 3.85 -9.11
C ILE A 12 13.94 4.83 -9.74
N ARG A 13 12.92 5.23 -8.99
CA ARG A 13 11.94 6.27 -9.34
C ARG A 13 11.43 6.87 -8.04
N VAL A 14 11.15 8.17 -8.04
CA VAL A 14 10.54 8.88 -6.92
C VAL A 14 9.50 9.84 -7.48
N THR A 15 8.32 9.84 -6.85
CA THR A 15 7.22 10.72 -7.21
C THR A 15 6.67 11.37 -5.94
N LEU A 16 6.45 12.69 -5.98
CA LEU A 16 5.80 13.49 -4.96
C LEU A 16 4.71 14.32 -5.62
N VAL A 17 3.55 14.35 -4.97
CA VAL A 17 2.42 15.19 -5.34
C VAL A 17 2.04 16.07 -4.16
N ASP A 18 1.60 17.29 -4.44
CA ASP A 18 1.02 18.15 -3.43
C ASP A 18 -0.33 17.57 -2.97
N TYR A 19 -0.53 17.57 -1.65
CA TYR A 19 -1.71 16.98 -1.03
C TYR A 19 -3.00 17.76 -1.31
N PHE A 20 -2.93 19.08 -1.41
CA PHE A 20 -4.10 19.93 -1.55
C PHE A 20 -4.45 20.17 -3.01
N THR A 21 -3.45 20.48 -3.84
CA THR A 21 -3.63 20.91 -5.24
C THR A 21 -3.54 19.78 -6.24
N SER A 22 -3.01 18.61 -5.87
CA SER A 22 -2.69 17.51 -6.80
C SER A 22 -1.52 17.81 -7.75
N GLU A 23 -0.80 18.91 -7.58
CA GLU A 23 0.31 19.24 -8.47
C GLU A 23 1.48 18.27 -8.30
N ILE A 24 2.14 17.94 -9.41
CA ILE A 24 3.32 17.07 -9.41
C ILE A 24 4.52 17.91 -8.98
N LEU A 25 5.01 17.67 -7.76
CA LEU A 25 6.17 18.38 -7.21
C LEU A 25 7.48 17.74 -7.69
N LEU A 26 7.49 16.41 -7.81
CA LEU A 26 8.62 15.64 -8.30
C LEU A 26 8.09 14.39 -8.99
N ASP A 27 8.53 14.10 -10.21
CA ASP A 27 8.40 12.76 -10.79
C ASP A 27 9.66 12.50 -11.62
N SER A 28 10.53 11.63 -11.11
CA SER A 28 11.83 11.42 -11.74
C SER A 28 12.35 10.00 -11.56
N LEU A 29 12.99 9.50 -12.62
CA LEU A 29 13.82 8.32 -12.53
C LEU A 29 15.07 8.64 -11.71
N VAL A 30 15.52 7.65 -10.94
CA VAL A 30 16.75 7.69 -10.16
C VAL A 30 17.70 6.66 -10.73
N PHE A 31 18.81 7.11 -11.30
CA PHE A 31 19.87 6.21 -11.73
C PHE A 31 20.69 5.76 -10.50
N PRO A 32 20.70 4.47 -10.15
CA PRO A 32 21.32 4.00 -8.92
C PRO A 32 22.84 4.12 -8.98
N SER A 33 23.47 4.40 -7.83
CA SER A 33 24.93 4.47 -7.69
C SER A 33 25.57 3.10 -7.45
N VAL A 34 24.75 2.06 -7.28
CA VAL A 34 25.17 0.69 -7.02
C VAL A 34 24.77 -0.21 -8.20
N PRO A 35 25.49 -1.32 -8.44
CA PRO A 35 25.09 -2.31 -9.45
C PRO A 35 23.70 -2.87 -9.13
N MET A 36 22.84 -2.96 -10.15
CA MET A 36 21.49 -3.51 -10.00
C MET A 36 21.42 -4.93 -10.53
N ARG A 37 20.68 -5.79 -9.84
CA ARG A 37 20.34 -7.15 -10.25
C ARG A 37 19.05 -7.18 -11.07
N ASP A 38 18.02 -6.48 -10.61
CA ASP A 38 16.71 -6.46 -11.24
C ASP A 38 16.03 -5.11 -10.97
N LEU A 39 15.37 -4.53 -11.97
CA LEU A 39 14.58 -3.30 -11.80
C LEU A 39 13.17 -3.58 -11.28
N ARG A 40 12.76 -4.85 -11.19
CA ARG A 40 11.41 -5.27 -10.80
C ARG A 40 10.35 -4.61 -11.68
N SER A 41 10.55 -4.55 -13.00
CA SER A 41 9.76 -3.74 -13.92
C SER A 41 8.25 -3.97 -13.81
N ARG A 42 7.81 -5.21 -13.54
CA ARG A 42 6.38 -5.54 -13.29
C ARG A 42 5.75 -4.82 -12.08
N PHE A 43 6.55 -4.26 -11.18
CA PHE A 43 6.12 -3.53 -10.00
C PHE A 43 6.56 -2.08 -10.04
N SER A 44 7.77 -1.81 -10.54
CA SER A 44 8.32 -0.45 -10.57
C SER A 44 7.88 0.38 -11.76
N GLY A 45 7.40 -0.25 -12.84
CA GLY A 45 7.11 0.42 -14.10
C GLY A 45 8.34 0.98 -14.81
N VAL A 46 9.56 0.58 -14.41
CA VAL A 46 10.82 1.09 -14.97
C VAL A 46 11.56 -0.01 -15.70
N THR A 47 11.93 0.24 -16.95
CA THR A 47 12.76 -0.66 -17.77
C THR A 47 14.22 -0.20 -17.86
N TRP A 48 15.12 -1.12 -18.20
CA TRP A 48 16.52 -0.81 -18.44
C TRP A 48 16.71 0.15 -19.61
N SER A 49 15.86 0.06 -20.63
CA SER A 49 15.88 0.93 -21.80
C SER A 49 15.60 2.38 -21.40
N GLU A 50 14.51 2.61 -20.66
CA GLU A 50 14.13 3.94 -20.17
C GLU A 50 15.17 4.53 -19.24
N LEU A 51 15.66 3.73 -18.28
CA LEU A 51 16.65 4.19 -17.30
C LEU A 51 17.98 4.57 -17.98
N ASN A 52 18.43 3.80 -18.97
CA ASN A 52 19.64 4.13 -19.74
C ASN A 52 19.43 5.32 -20.68
N LYS A 53 18.24 5.44 -21.29
CA LYS A 53 17.89 6.60 -22.13
C LYS A 53 17.90 7.89 -21.29
N ALA A 54 17.29 7.86 -20.10
CA ALA A 54 17.26 8.99 -19.18
C ALA A 54 18.67 9.35 -18.68
N ARG A 55 19.51 8.35 -18.37
CA ARG A 55 20.93 8.56 -18.03
C ARG A 55 21.69 9.28 -19.14
N LYS A 56 21.61 8.78 -20.37
CA LYS A 56 22.30 9.36 -21.53
C LYS A 56 21.84 10.79 -21.80
N ALA A 57 20.54 11.06 -21.66
CA ALA A 57 19.95 12.37 -21.82
C ALA A 57 20.15 13.31 -20.61
N ARG A 58 20.75 12.83 -19.51
CA ARG A 58 20.82 13.52 -18.20
C ARG A 58 19.47 14.03 -17.69
N LYS A 59 18.40 13.25 -17.91
CA LYS A 59 17.02 13.53 -17.48
C LYS A 59 16.59 12.70 -16.26
N CYS A 60 17.54 12.16 -15.51
CA CYS A 60 17.29 11.43 -14.27
C CYS A 60 18.16 11.99 -13.14
N ILE A 61 17.76 11.70 -11.90
CA ILE A 61 18.55 12.00 -10.71
C ILE A 61 19.62 10.93 -10.54
N PHE A 62 20.87 11.33 -10.32
CA PHE A 62 21.97 10.40 -10.12
C PHE A 62 22.15 10.09 -8.64
N GLY A 63 21.80 8.86 -8.25
CA GLY A 63 21.97 8.35 -6.89
C GLY A 63 20.90 8.79 -5.90
N ARG A 64 20.68 7.94 -4.91
CA ARG A 64 19.71 8.14 -3.82
C ARG A 64 19.93 9.42 -3.01
N GLU A 65 21.18 9.81 -2.80
CA GLU A 65 21.48 11.03 -2.04
C GLU A 65 20.91 12.28 -2.73
N ASN A 66 21.08 12.39 -4.04
CA ASN A 66 20.52 13.50 -4.81
C ASN A 66 18.99 13.39 -4.90
N ALA A 67 18.43 12.17 -4.90
CA ALA A 67 16.99 11.98 -4.84
C ALA A 67 16.42 12.52 -3.52
N ARG A 68 17.07 12.26 -2.38
CA ARG A 68 16.70 12.88 -1.09
C ARG A 68 16.78 14.39 -1.14
N LYS A 69 17.87 14.96 -1.67
CA LYS A 69 17.99 16.42 -1.83
C LYS A 69 16.86 17.01 -2.68
N ALA A 70 16.40 16.28 -3.70
CA ALA A 70 15.25 16.70 -4.50
C ALA A 70 13.93 16.65 -3.71
N VAL A 71 13.71 15.59 -2.93
CA VAL A 71 12.55 15.45 -2.03
C VAL A 71 12.52 16.58 -0.99
N TRP A 72 13.66 16.88 -0.37
CA TRP A 72 13.78 17.90 0.69
C TRP A 72 13.57 19.34 0.23
N LYS A 73 13.51 19.60 -1.09
CA LYS A 73 13.07 20.91 -1.61
C LYS A 73 11.60 21.18 -1.30
N PHE A 74 10.82 20.13 -1.11
CA PHE A 74 9.37 20.19 -0.88
C PHE A 74 8.98 19.71 0.53
N VAL A 75 9.78 18.81 1.11
CA VAL A 75 9.47 18.18 2.40
C VAL A 75 10.48 18.58 3.46
N GLY A 76 10.00 19.32 4.47
CA GLY A 76 10.75 19.66 5.68
C GLY A 76 10.45 18.72 6.85
N PRO A 77 11.09 18.92 8.02
CA PRO A 77 10.93 18.05 9.19
C PRO A 77 9.49 17.94 9.71
N ASN A 78 8.70 19.01 9.57
CA ASN A 78 7.32 19.07 10.03
C ASN A 78 6.28 18.82 8.93
N THR A 79 6.72 18.63 7.68
CA THR A 79 5.81 18.32 6.58
C THR A 79 5.20 16.95 6.79
N ILE A 80 3.87 16.83 6.71
CA ILE A 80 3.20 15.53 6.80
C ILE A 80 3.43 14.78 5.50
N VAL A 81 4.02 13.59 5.59
CA VAL A 81 4.20 12.69 4.44
C VAL A 81 3.06 11.68 4.42
N VAL A 82 2.27 11.70 3.35
CA VAL A 82 1.19 10.71 3.15
C VAL A 82 1.71 9.61 2.23
N GLY A 83 1.57 8.36 2.65
CA GLY A 83 2.03 7.19 1.87
C GLY A 83 1.14 5.96 2.07
N HIS A 84 1.43 4.87 1.38
CA HIS A 84 0.75 3.59 1.55
C HIS A 84 1.78 2.47 1.77
N SER A 85 1.84 1.93 2.98
CA SER A 85 2.93 1.05 3.42
C SER A 85 4.30 1.73 3.26
N ALA A 86 4.36 3.01 3.64
CA ALA A 86 5.42 3.95 3.30
C ALA A 86 6.80 3.57 3.88
N TYR A 87 6.83 2.66 4.85
CA TYR A 87 8.05 2.16 5.47
C TYR A 87 9.10 1.73 4.45
N ASN A 88 8.69 0.97 3.43
CA ASN A 88 9.61 0.47 2.41
C ASN A 88 10.17 1.59 1.52
N ASP A 89 9.36 2.61 1.23
CA ASP A 89 9.77 3.77 0.44
C ASP A 89 10.78 4.64 1.22
N LEU A 90 10.49 4.91 2.49
CA LEU A 90 11.39 5.65 3.38
C LEU A 90 12.72 4.92 3.60
N LEU A 91 12.69 3.60 3.77
CA LEU A 91 13.90 2.78 3.85
C LEU A 91 14.73 2.88 2.58
N ALA A 92 14.11 2.80 1.41
CA ALA A 92 14.85 2.88 0.16
C ALA A 92 15.43 4.26 -0.09
N LEU A 93 14.77 5.32 0.37
CA LEU A 93 15.36 6.66 0.43
C LEU A 93 16.45 6.79 1.50
N ARG A 94 16.54 5.86 2.46
CA ARG A 94 17.34 5.96 3.69
C ARG A 94 17.04 7.27 4.40
N TRP A 95 15.76 7.51 4.61
CA TRP A 95 15.25 8.75 5.17
C TRP A 95 14.38 8.47 6.39
N ALA A 96 14.80 8.98 7.53
CA ALA A 96 14.01 8.98 8.75
C ALA A 96 13.10 10.21 8.76
N HIS A 97 11.79 9.98 8.84
CA HIS A 97 10.78 11.03 8.93
C HIS A 97 9.72 10.61 9.95
N THR A 98 9.40 11.49 10.89
CA THR A 98 8.52 11.15 12.03
C THR A 98 7.05 11.46 11.76
N THR A 99 6.78 12.36 10.83
CA THR A 99 5.43 12.90 10.58
C THR A 99 4.84 12.24 9.34
N VAL A 100 4.39 10.99 9.50
CA VAL A 100 3.88 10.15 8.40
C VAL A 100 2.43 9.75 8.65
N VAL A 101 1.58 9.94 7.66
CA VAL A 101 0.24 9.35 7.59
C VAL A 101 0.31 8.17 6.63
N ASP A 102 0.22 6.95 7.16
CA ASP A 102 0.26 5.74 6.34
C ASP A 102 -1.15 5.20 6.12
N THR A 103 -1.59 5.27 4.86
CA THR A 103 -2.91 4.85 4.42
C THR A 103 -3.13 3.33 4.50
N TYR A 104 -2.07 2.54 4.65
CA TYR A 104 -2.17 1.08 4.83
C TYR A 104 -2.95 0.70 6.09
N TYR A 105 -2.91 1.54 7.12
CA TYR A 105 -3.60 1.29 8.39
C TYR A 105 -5.04 1.81 8.43
N LEU A 106 -5.57 2.42 7.36
CA LEU A 106 -6.88 3.06 7.39
C LEU A 106 -8.03 2.10 7.71
N ASP A 107 -7.99 0.87 7.20
CA ASP A 107 -9.02 -0.14 7.49
C ASP A 107 -8.98 -0.61 8.94
N ALA A 108 -7.81 -0.56 9.61
CA ALA A 108 -7.69 -0.90 11.03
C ALA A 108 -8.23 0.20 11.95
N LEU A 109 -8.38 1.42 11.44
CA LEU A 109 -8.92 2.56 12.17
C LEU A 109 -10.46 2.65 12.09
N GLN A 110 -11.09 1.91 11.18
CA GLN A 110 -12.54 1.85 11.14
C GLN A 110 -13.05 0.97 12.30
N PRO A 111 -14.04 1.44 13.08
CA PRO A 111 -14.69 0.58 14.05
C PRO A 111 -15.22 -0.66 13.32
N PRO A 112 -15.19 -1.85 13.95
CA PRO A 112 -15.78 -3.04 13.36
C PRO A 112 -17.21 -2.71 12.94
N LYS A 113 -17.54 -3.00 11.68
CA LYS A 113 -18.94 -2.97 11.26
C LYS A 113 -19.67 -3.92 12.20
N LEU A 114 -20.56 -3.38 13.04
CA LEU A 114 -21.50 -4.21 13.78
C LEU A 114 -22.36 -4.89 12.71
N ASP A 115 -22.08 -6.17 12.45
CA ASP A 115 -22.91 -6.96 11.55
C ASP A 115 -24.28 -7.11 12.21
N ILE A 116 -25.23 -6.23 11.84
CA ILE A 116 -26.66 -6.42 12.10
C ILE A 116 -27.15 -7.54 11.17
N LYS A 117 -26.60 -8.74 11.33
CA LYS A 117 -27.07 -9.98 10.71
C LYS A 117 -27.33 -11.04 11.78
N ASP A 118 -26.65 -10.96 12.91
CA ASP A 118 -26.86 -11.87 14.04
C ASP A 118 -28.14 -11.57 14.85
N ALA A 119 -28.86 -10.48 14.54
CA ALA A 119 -30.09 -10.10 15.25
C ALA A 119 -31.36 -10.77 14.69
N GLU A 120 -31.34 -11.27 13.45
CA GLU A 120 -32.51 -11.90 12.83
C GLU A 120 -32.56 -13.42 13.09
N ASP A 121 -31.40 -14.07 13.27
CA ASP A 121 -31.33 -15.52 13.52
C ASP A 121 -31.74 -15.93 14.95
N VAL A 122 -31.83 -15.00 15.90
CA VAL A 122 -32.24 -15.30 17.30
C VAL A 122 -33.76 -15.50 17.43
N LYS A 123 -34.57 -15.06 16.46
CA LYS A 123 -36.04 -15.22 16.52
C LYS A 123 -36.56 -16.57 16.05
N GLN A 124 -35.73 -17.40 15.43
CA GLN A 124 -36.16 -18.66 14.81
C GLN A 124 -35.69 -19.92 15.55
N ALA A 125 -35.19 -19.79 16.78
CA ALA A 125 -34.68 -20.90 17.59
C ALA A 125 -35.60 -21.37 18.73
N SER A 126 -36.86 -20.89 18.79
CA SER A 126 -37.80 -21.24 19.88
C SER A 126 -38.89 -22.26 19.49
N SER A 127 -38.68 -23.08 18.47
CA SER A 127 -39.56 -24.22 18.18
C SER A 127 -38.79 -25.35 17.52
N ASP A 128 -38.22 -26.23 18.34
CA ASP A 128 -38.53 -27.66 18.28
C ASP A 128 -37.63 -28.43 19.24
N SER A 129 -38.24 -28.87 20.33
CA SER A 129 -37.72 -29.90 21.22
C SER A 129 -38.04 -31.27 20.61
N ASN A 130 -37.03 -32.10 20.35
CA ASN A 130 -37.17 -33.52 20.71
C ASN A 130 -35.84 -34.26 20.87
N GLU A 131 -35.84 -35.11 21.89
CA GLU A 131 -34.74 -35.91 22.43
C GLU A 131 -34.53 -37.20 21.62
N ASN A 132 -33.26 -37.58 21.39
CA ASN A 132 -32.76 -38.94 21.67
C ASN A 132 -31.26 -39.09 21.33
N GLU A 133 -30.52 -39.64 22.29
CA GLU A 133 -29.22 -40.32 22.17
C GLU A 133 -29.43 -41.82 22.52
N PRO A 134 -28.46 -42.76 22.42
CA PRO A 134 -27.11 -42.68 21.81
C PRO A 134 -26.76 -43.90 20.93
N THR A 135 -25.70 -43.82 20.10
CA THR A 135 -24.75 -44.95 19.94
C THR A 135 -23.41 -44.51 19.32
N ALA A 136 -22.37 -45.22 19.73
CA ALA A 136 -21.00 -44.74 19.86
C ALA A 136 -20.07 -44.96 18.64
N THR A 137 -18.96 -44.21 18.70
CA THR A 137 -17.60 -44.54 18.22
C THR A 137 -17.21 -44.05 16.82
N SER A 138 -16.43 -42.97 16.75
CA SER A 138 -14.97 -43.08 16.54
C SER A 138 -14.31 -41.70 16.57
N ALA A 139 -13.30 -41.58 17.44
CA ALA A 139 -12.50 -40.39 17.59
C ALA A 139 -11.51 -40.24 16.42
N SER A 140 -11.54 -39.10 15.73
CA SER A 140 -10.35 -38.53 15.10
C SER A 140 -10.25 -37.08 15.57
N GLY A 141 -9.12 -36.74 16.20
CA GLY A 141 -8.90 -35.44 16.82
C GLY A 141 -8.89 -34.34 15.76
N SER A 142 -9.84 -33.41 15.86
CA SER A 142 -9.80 -32.16 15.10
C SER A 142 -9.07 -31.11 15.93
N GLU A 143 -8.02 -30.54 15.31
CA GLU A 143 -7.29 -29.39 15.83
C GLU A 143 -8.24 -28.23 16.21
N PRO A 144 -7.90 -27.42 17.23
CA PRO A 144 -8.78 -26.35 17.68
C PRO A 144 -8.99 -25.32 16.55
N LYS A 145 -10.26 -25.04 16.25
CA LYS A 145 -10.69 -24.03 15.27
C LYS A 145 -10.04 -22.70 15.61
N ARG A 146 -9.16 -22.22 14.71
CA ARG A 146 -8.53 -20.90 14.78
C ARG A 146 -9.62 -19.84 14.92
N GLY A 147 -9.48 -18.97 15.93
CA GLY A 147 -10.39 -17.87 16.19
C GLY A 147 -10.57 -16.93 14.97
N PRO A 148 -11.54 -16.01 15.03
CA PRO A 148 -11.88 -15.15 13.89
C PRO A 148 -10.64 -14.42 13.37
N LYS A 149 -10.28 -14.69 12.10
CA LYS A 149 -9.17 -14.01 11.43
C LYS A 149 -9.52 -12.52 11.33
N ARG A 150 -8.71 -11.66 11.97
CA ARG A 150 -8.78 -10.22 11.70
C ARG A 150 -8.64 -10.00 10.18
N PRO A 151 -9.46 -9.16 9.55
CA PRO A 151 -9.35 -8.92 8.11
C PRO A 151 -7.94 -8.41 7.81
N SER A 152 -7.28 -9.05 6.85
CA SER A 152 -5.95 -8.63 6.39
C SER A 152 -6.05 -7.22 5.80
N PRO A 153 -5.11 -6.31 6.11
CA PRO A 153 -5.11 -4.97 5.52
C PRO A 153 -5.11 -5.05 4.00
N LYS A 154 -5.99 -4.28 3.36
CA LYS A 154 -6.17 -4.32 1.91
C LYS A 154 -4.99 -3.63 1.21
N SER A 155 -4.64 -4.13 0.03
CA SER A 155 -3.67 -3.47 -0.84
C SER A 155 -4.20 -2.10 -1.30
N LEU A 156 -3.30 -1.22 -1.73
CA LEU A 156 -3.70 0.08 -2.33
C LEU A 156 -4.76 -0.11 -3.41
N LYS A 157 -4.58 -1.10 -4.30
CA LYS A 157 -5.55 -1.44 -5.34
C LYS A 157 -6.92 -1.82 -4.79
N GLY A 158 -6.96 -2.64 -3.73
CA GLY A 158 -8.21 -3.03 -3.09
C GLY A 158 -8.93 -1.85 -2.45
N MET A 159 -8.20 -1.00 -1.71
CA MET A 159 -8.78 0.18 -1.08
C MET A 159 -9.22 1.23 -2.09
N ALA A 160 -8.44 1.47 -3.15
CA ALA A 160 -8.82 2.40 -4.21
C ALA A 160 -10.12 1.96 -4.89
N LEU A 161 -10.28 0.66 -5.16
CA LEU A 161 -11.51 0.14 -5.74
C LEU A 161 -12.70 0.29 -4.79
N GLU A 162 -12.55 -0.08 -3.52
CA GLU A 162 -13.65 -0.08 -2.56
C GLU A 162 -14.06 1.32 -2.11
N LYS A 163 -13.10 2.17 -1.75
CA LYS A 163 -13.38 3.49 -1.15
C LYS A 163 -13.51 4.58 -2.22
N LEU A 164 -12.76 4.48 -3.32
CA LEU A 164 -12.77 5.50 -4.38
C LEU A 164 -13.52 5.06 -5.65
N GLY A 165 -13.93 3.79 -5.75
CA GLY A 165 -14.52 3.26 -6.99
C GLY A 165 -13.55 3.23 -8.17
N ARG A 166 -12.23 3.27 -7.92
CA ARG A 166 -11.19 3.45 -8.94
C ARG A 166 -10.34 2.19 -9.09
N GLU A 167 -10.26 1.67 -10.31
CA GLU A 167 -9.27 0.67 -10.67
C GLU A 167 -7.91 1.33 -10.96
N ILE A 168 -6.88 0.87 -10.26
CA ILE A 168 -5.49 1.30 -10.46
C ILE A 168 -4.60 0.09 -10.77
N GLN A 169 -3.38 0.33 -11.25
CA GLN A 169 -2.39 -0.69 -11.55
C GLN A 169 -2.95 -1.74 -12.54
N THR A 170 -3.60 -1.25 -13.61
CA THR A 170 -4.25 -2.08 -14.64
C THR A 170 -3.32 -2.45 -15.79
N ALA A 171 -2.14 -1.82 -15.88
CA ALA A 171 -1.19 -1.98 -16.99
C ALA A 171 -0.48 -3.35 -17.04
N GLY A 172 -0.80 -4.27 -16.13
CA GLY A 172 -0.37 -5.67 -16.16
C GLY A 172 1.15 -5.83 -16.23
N LYS A 173 1.67 -6.30 -17.37
CA LYS A 173 3.11 -6.52 -17.57
C LYS A 173 3.94 -5.24 -17.68
N GLN A 174 3.31 -4.09 -17.95
CA GLN A 174 4.03 -2.81 -18.05
C GLN A 174 4.47 -2.25 -16.69
N GLY A 175 3.97 -2.81 -15.59
CA GLY A 175 4.30 -2.38 -14.25
C GLY A 175 3.35 -1.33 -13.69
N HIS A 176 3.62 -0.86 -12.48
CA HIS A 176 2.80 0.14 -11.81
C HIS A 176 3.34 1.54 -12.11
N ASP A 177 2.46 2.54 -12.13
CA ASP A 177 2.86 3.93 -12.25
C ASP A 177 2.91 4.59 -10.88
N SER A 178 4.08 5.11 -10.52
CA SER A 178 4.29 5.74 -9.21
C SER A 178 3.46 7.01 -9.01
N LEU A 179 3.08 7.69 -10.10
CA LEU A 179 2.20 8.86 -10.04
C LEU A 179 0.75 8.46 -9.76
N GLU A 180 0.24 7.45 -10.46
CA GLU A 180 -1.07 6.86 -10.17
C GLU A 180 -1.18 6.44 -8.70
N ASP A 181 -0.16 5.74 -8.19
CA ASP A 181 -0.12 5.26 -6.80
C ASP A 181 -0.09 6.43 -5.79
N ALA A 182 0.67 7.49 -6.07
CA ALA A 182 0.71 8.68 -5.22
C ALA A 182 -0.63 9.43 -5.16
N ILE A 183 -1.30 9.58 -6.31
CA ILE A 183 -2.62 10.23 -6.39
C ILE A 183 -3.68 9.37 -5.68
N ALA A 184 -3.70 8.06 -5.91
CA ALA A 184 -4.64 7.15 -5.25
C ALA A 184 -4.45 7.17 -3.72
N THR A 185 -3.21 7.15 -3.26
CA THR A 185 -2.86 7.25 -1.83
C THR A 185 -3.37 8.55 -1.22
N ARG A 186 -3.14 9.69 -1.88
CA ARG A 186 -3.67 10.98 -1.43
C ARG A 186 -5.20 10.97 -1.35
N ASP A 187 -5.86 10.48 -2.40
CA ASP A 187 -7.32 10.45 -2.48
C ASP A 187 -7.93 9.57 -1.39
N LEU A 188 -7.27 8.45 -1.04
CA LEU A 188 -7.68 7.61 0.09
C LEU A 188 -7.57 8.32 1.44
N ALA A 189 -6.47 9.03 1.68
CA ALA A 189 -6.31 9.83 2.89
C ALA A 189 -7.41 10.91 2.99
N ARG A 190 -7.70 11.60 1.88
CA ARG A 190 -8.80 12.56 1.81
C ARG A 190 -10.16 11.91 2.06
N TRP A 191 -10.42 10.76 1.44
CA TRP A 191 -11.67 10.02 1.62
C TRP A 191 -11.91 9.73 3.10
N VAL A 192 -10.88 9.32 3.84
CA VAL A 192 -11.02 9.07 5.28
C VAL A 192 -11.35 10.35 6.05
N VAL A 193 -10.71 11.48 5.74
CA VAL A 193 -11.04 12.76 6.40
C VAL A 193 -12.49 13.17 6.15
N TYR A 194 -13.04 12.92 4.97
CA TYR A 194 -14.44 13.27 4.65
C TYR A 194 -15.48 12.27 5.16
N ASN A 195 -15.09 10.99 5.33
CA ASN A 195 -16.02 9.90 5.67
C ASN A 195 -15.81 9.31 7.07
N ALA A 196 -14.81 9.77 7.82
CA ALA A 196 -14.68 9.45 9.22
C ALA A 196 -15.86 10.11 9.97
N GLN A 197 -16.85 9.30 10.33
CA GLN A 197 -17.87 9.69 11.29
C GLN A 197 -17.17 9.92 12.64
N VAL A 198 -17.19 11.16 13.10
CA VAL A 198 -16.84 11.53 14.48
C VAL A 198 -18.03 11.23 15.39
#